data_AF-A0AAN9YBV4-F1
#
_entry.id   AF-A0AAN9YBV4-F1
#
_cell.length_a   1.000
_cell.length_b   1.000
_cell.length_c   1.000
_cell.angle_alpha   90.00
_cell.angle_beta   90.00
_cell.angle_gamma   90.00
#
_symmetry.space_group_name_H-M   'P 1'
#
loop_
_entity.id
_entity.type
_entity.pdbx_description
1 polymer ?
#
loop_
_entity_poly.entity_id
_entity_poly.type
_entity_poly.pdbx_seq_one_letter_code
_entity_poly.pdbx_strand_id
1 'polypeptide(L)'
;MPPTIQNSGASDQEKRQVRSTDRRSDLVCRVKYCNNLPDIPFDPKFVKYPFESNRFIEYKPTSLERNYKYDVLTELDLGVDIDLITPDVYTVDGTEVLDPADEKLLEEDVIPHQDSRRSRHHAQSVSWLRRTEYISTEQTRFQPSNIDKVEAKVGFSIKKNFKDKVLSMDRQGQIDAIEKTFTEAKEPITKHHSKANVHAVEILPVFPDFKSWKYPCAQVIFDSDPAPVGRPVPAQIEEMSQAMIRGVQDESGEQFVAYFLPTEGTLVKRRQDVEESRPYEEDFEYEYMMAREYNWTVKSKASKGYEENYFLVVRNEGAYFNELETRVRLSKRRQKLGQPQNITRLVVKHRPLEEAEFEMHRLREMQLEDTKS
;
A
#
# COMPACT_ATOMS: atom_id res chain seq x y z
N MET A 1 92.76 -20.65 19.87
CA MET A 1 94.02 -21.02 20.56
C MET A 1 94.53 -19.80 21.32
N PRO A 2 95.08 -19.95 22.54
CA PRO A 2 95.88 -18.92 23.18
C PRO A 2 97.37 -18.99 22.75
N PRO A 3 98.12 -17.89 22.75
CA PRO A 3 99.58 -17.88 22.78
C PRO A 3 100.14 -17.66 24.21
N THR A 4 101.47 -17.75 24.39
CA THR A 4 102.15 -17.83 25.69
C THR A 4 102.89 -16.54 26.11
N ILE A 5 103.16 -16.42 27.41
CA ILE A 5 103.83 -15.35 28.18
C ILE A 5 105.33 -15.19 27.86
N GLN A 6 105.91 -13.97 27.97
CA GLN A 6 107.25 -13.70 28.58
C GLN A 6 107.54 -12.20 28.86
N ASN A 7 108.58 -11.88 29.66
CA ASN A 7 108.82 -10.57 30.34
C ASN A 7 110.27 -10.37 30.88
N SER A 8 110.89 -9.15 30.87
CA SER A 8 111.90 -8.59 31.85
C SER A 8 112.75 -7.34 31.38
N GLY A 9 113.11 -6.39 32.30
CA GLY A 9 114.01 -5.17 32.13
C GLY A 9 113.88 -4.05 33.23
N ALA A 10 114.80 -3.07 33.47
CA ALA A 10 114.81 -2.16 34.70
C ALA A 10 115.56 -0.74 34.73
N SER A 11 115.24 0.21 35.68
CA SER A 11 115.95 1.48 36.28
C SER A 11 115.03 2.76 36.55
N ASP A 12 115.27 3.92 37.28
CA ASP A 12 116.05 4.43 38.49
C ASP A 12 115.49 5.79 39.19
N GLN A 13 116.27 6.85 39.62
CA GLN A 13 115.99 7.90 40.70
C GLN A 13 116.20 9.45 40.34
N GLU A 14 116.29 10.58 41.14
CA GLU A 14 116.54 11.01 42.58
C GLU A 14 115.90 12.43 43.03
N LYS A 15 116.51 13.35 43.86
CA LYS A 15 115.80 14.41 44.73
C LYS A 15 116.54 15.74 45.19
N ARG A 16 115.99 16.54 46.18
CA ARG A 16 116.60 17.22 47.43
C ARG A 16 115.58 17.95 48.43
N GLN A 17 115.94 18.98 49.27
CA GLN A 17 115.35 19.31 50.65
C GLN A 17 115.29 20.85 51.14
N VAL A 18 114.68 21.18 52.34
CA VAL A 18 114.28 22.54 52.92
C VAL A 18 114.32 22.65 54.51
N ARG A 19 113.72 23.67 55.20
CA ARG A 19 113.42 23.92 56.69
C ARG A 19 112.51 25.20 56.91
N SER A 20 111.97 25.73 58.05
CA SER A 20 111.41 25.36 59.42
C SER A 20 111.16 26.66 60.30
N THR A 21 110.32 26.93 61.34
CA THR A 21 109.14 26.37 62.14
C THR A 21 108.64 27.40 63.26
N ASP A 22 107.56 27.12 64.05
CA ASP A 22 107.12 27.74 65.39
C ASP A 22 106.37 29.14 65.45
N ARG A 23 105.57 29.65 66.46
CA ARG A 23 104.83 29.16 67.70
C ARG A 23 103.83 30.21 68.37
N ARG A 24 102.62 29.83 68.87
CA ARG A 24 101.83 30.40 70.06
C ARG A 24 100.63 29.46 70.45
N SER A 25 99.62 29.89 71.23
CA SER A 25 98.61 29.04 71.95
C SER A 25 97.24 28.81 71.24
N ASP A 26 96.57 27.67 71.49
CA ASP A 26 95.24 27.32 70.88
C ASP A 26 94.32 26.41 71.75
N LEU A 27 93.08 26.16 71.30
CA LEU A 27 91.94 25.60 72.06
C LEU A 27 91.86 24.06 72.17
N VAL A 28 91.41 23.55 73.33
CA VAL A 28 91.36 22.10 73.62
C VAL A 28 90.01 21.46 73.26
N CYS A 29 89.98 20.71 72.15
CA CYS A 29 88.91 19.76 71.81
C CYS A 29 89.48 18.34 71.68
N ARG A 30 88.75 17.33 72.18
CA ARG A 30 89.09 15.91 71.93
C ARG A 30 88.67 15.51 70.51
N VAL A 31 89.57 15.75 69.55
CA VAL A 31 89.35 15.41 68.14
C VAL A 31 89.11 13.91 67.99
N LYS A 32 87.94 13.54 67.48
CA LYS A 32 87.62 12.19 66.99
C LYS A 32 87.40 12.26 65.49
N TYR A 33 88.28 11.60 64.73
CA TYR A 33 88.12 11.42 63.30
C TYR A 33 87.16 10.24 63.05
N CYS A 34 85.88 10.54 62.81
CA CYS A 34 84.88 9.54 62.44
C CYS A 34 84.72 9.52 60.91
N ASN A 35 85.13 8.43 60.25
CA ASN A 35 84.85 8.21 58.83
C ASN A 35 83.54 7.41 58.69
N ASN A 36 82.42 8.06 59.00
CA ASN A 36 81.10 7.48 58.77
C ASN A 36 80.83 7.51 57.25
N LEU A 37 80.64 6.34 56.64
CA LEU A 37 80.26 6.25 55.23
C LEU A 37 78.88 6.91 55.03
N PRO A 38 78.66 7.64 53.93
CA PRO A 38 77.34 8.19 53.62
C PRO A 38 76.34 7.08 53.32
N ASP A 39 75.06 7.34 53.61
CA ASP A 39 73.97 6.46 53.19
C ASP A 39 73.95 6.30 51.66
N ILE A 40 73.47 5.14 51.19
CA ILE A 40 73.42 4.82 49.77
C ILE A 40 72.52 5.85 49.06
N PRO A 41 73.01 6.59 48.04
CA PRO A 41 72.19 7.54 47.32
C PRO A 41 71.09 6.80 46.56
N PHE A 42 69.84 7.10 46.88
CA PHE A 42 68.66 6.60 46.17
C PHE A 42 68.45 7.39 44.87
N ASP A 43 69.37 7.22 43.92
CA ASP A 43 69.35 7.92 42.63
C ASP A 43 68.01 7.71 41.89
N PRO A 44 67.45 8.76 41.25
CA PRO A 44 66.16 8.70 40.58
C PRO A 44 66.20 7.71 39.42
N LYS A 45 65.31 6.72 39.43
CA LYS A 45 65.25 5.68 38.39
C LYS A 45 64.73 6.26 37.09
N PHE A 46 65.62 6.42 36.10
CA PHE A 46 65.25 6.84 34.74
C PHE A 46 64.29 5.82 34.10
N VAL A 47 63.06 6.27 33.85
CA VAL A 47 62.05 5.49 33.12
C VAL A 47 62.38 5.55 31.63
N LYS A 48 62.32 4.41 30.93
CA LYS A 48 62.52 4.37 29.47
C LYS A 48 61.40 5.12 28.76
N TYR A 49 61.75 5.93 27.77
CA TYR A 49 60.78 6.61 26.91
C TYR A 49 59.91 5.56 26.16
N PRO A 50 58.57 5.58 26.27
CA PRO A 50 57.72 4.45 25.88
C PRO A 50 57.37 4.42 24.39
N PHE A 51 58.11 5.14 23.54
CA PHE A 51 57.75 5.35 22.14
C PHE A 51 58.95 5.14 21.21
N GLU A 52 58.71 4.52 20.07
CA GLU A 52 59.73 4.16 19.09
C GLU A 52 60.26 5.39 18.32
N SER A 53 61.56 5.37 18.01
CA SER A 53 62.24 6.42 17.24
C SER A 53 61.67 6.62 15.82
N ASN A 54 61.07 5.57 15.25
CA ASN A 54 60.57 5.60 13.87
C ASN A 54 59.18 6.23 13.73
N ARG A 55 58.58 6.74 14.83
CA ARG A 55 57.31 7.49 14.86
C ARG A 55 57.19 8.56 13.77
N PHE A 56 58.30 9.17 13.37
CA PHE A 56 58.35 10.30 12.42
C PHE A 56 58.60 9.88 10.97
N ILE A 57 58.68 8.58 10.67
CA ILE A 57 59.03 8.02 9.34
C ILE A 57 57.85 7.21 8.73
N GLU A 58 56.69 7.24 9.38
CA GLU A 58 55.47 6.56 8.89
C GLU A 58 54.73 7.45 7.88
N TYR A 59 55.10 7.36 6.60
CA TYR A 59 54.42 8.08 5.51
C TYR A 59 52.94 7.68 5.43
N LYS A 60 52.06 8.67 5.61
CA LYS A 60 50.60 8.54 5.54
C LYS A 60 50.08 9.53 4.51
N PRO A 61 49.52 9.08 3.37
CA PRO A 61 49.16 9.97 2.27
C PRO A 61 48.06 10.93 2.72
N THR A 62 48.38 12.22 2.80
CA THR A 62 47.51 13.21 3.44
C THR A 62 46.31 13.58 2.56
N SER A 63 45.30 14.20 3.18
CA SER A 63 44.19 14.81 2.44
C SER A 63 44.66 15.92 1.49
N LEU A 64 45.83 16.52 1.73
CA LEU A 64 46.41 17.54 0.84
C LEU A 64 46.92 16.88 -0.46
N GLU A 65 47.66 15.78 -0.36
CA GLU A 65 48.14 15.03 -1.54
C GLU A 65 46.98 14.43 -2.37
N ARG A 66 45.91 13.97 -1.70
CA ARG A 66 44.71 13.43 -2.38
C ARG A 66 43.85 14.50 -3.05
N ASN A 67 43.87 15.73 -2.53
CA ASN A 67 43.13 16.86 -3.08
C ASN A 67 43.99 17.73 -4.02
N TYR A 68 45.28 17.43 -4.15
CA TYR A 68 46.17 18.11 -5.08
C TYR A 68 45.77 17.76 -6.51
N LYS A 69 45.31 18.77 -7.25
CA LYS A 69 45.15 18.67 -8.69
C LYS A 69 46.55 18.76 -9.31
N TYR A 70 46.98 17.68 -9.94
CA TYR A 70 48.16 17.71 -10.79
C TYR A 70 47.80 18.47 -12.07
N ASP A 71 48.54 19.53 -12.37
CA ASP A 71 48.44 20.21 -13.66
C ASP A 71 48.88 19.25 -14.77
N VAL A 72 48.14 19.21 -15.87
CA VAL A 72 48.48 18.35 -17.00
C VAL A 72 49.65 18.99 -17.75
N LEU A 73 50.84 18.40 -17.59
CA LEU A 73 52.06 18.83 -18.28
C LEU A 73 52.03 18.37 -19.73
N THR A 74 51.27 19.08 -20.57
CA THR A 74 51.25 18.90 -22.03
C THR A 74 52.49 19.51 -22.70
N GLU A 75 52.68 19.20 -23.98
CA GLU A 75 53.59 19.94 -24.85
C GLU A 75 53.02 21.34 -25.21
N LEU A 76 53.78 22.14 -25.95
CA LEU A 76 53.50 23.58 -26.15
C LEU A 76 52.25 23.84 -27.02
N ASP A 77 51.91 22.87 -27.85
CA ASP A 77 50.71 22.72 -28.70
C ASP A 77 49.50 22.09 -27.96
N LEU A 78 49.63 21.82 -26.66
CA LEU A 78 48.64 21.13 -25.82
C LEU A 78 48.34 19.67 -26.26
N GLY A 79 49.18 19.07 -27.09
CA GLY A 79 48.98 17.74 -27.69
C GLY A 79 48.11 17.77 -28.96
N VAL A 80 48.00 18.90 -29.65
CA VAL A 80 47.20 19.07 -30.87
C VAL A 80 48.11 19.41 -32.06
N ASP A 81 48.60 18.36 -32.73
CA ASP A 81 49.35 18.50 -33.98
C ASP A 81 48.46 19.08 -35.09
N ILE A 82 48.90 20.20 -35.69
CA ILE A 82 48.24 20.84 -36.84
C ILE A 82 49.02 20.48 -38.10
N ASP A 83 48.57 19.45 -38.82
CA ASP A 83 49.18 19.08 -40.09
C ASP A 83 48.70 20.01 -41.22
N LEU A 84 49.64 20.59 -41.96
CA LEU A 84 49.37 21.44 -43.13
C LEU A 84 49.76 20.76 -44.46
N ILE A 85 50.17 19.49 -44.41
CA ILE A 85 50.59 18.67 -45.56
C ILE A 85 49.39 17.97 -46.20
N THR A 86 48.44 17.45 -45.39
CA THR A 86 47.20 16.82 -45.86
C THR A 86 45.97 17.67 -45.50
N PRO A 87 45.57 18.66 -46.33
CA PRO A 87 44.43 19.52 -46.05
C PRO A 87 43.10 18.75 -45.99
N ASP A 88 43.02 17.63 -46.71
CA ASP A 88 41.86 16.72 -46.80
C ASP A 88 41.40 16.15 -45.43
N VAL A 89 42.23 16.23 -44.40
CA VAL A 89 41.88 15.82 -43.02
C VAL A 89 41.00 16.86 -42.32
N TYR A 90 41.00 18.11 -42.80
CA TYR A 90 40.29 19.25 -42.20
C TYR A 90 39.18 19.81 -43.11
N THR A 91 38.92 19.18 -44.26
CA THR A 91 37.84 19.58 -45.18
C THR A 91 36.49 19.07 -44.67
N VAL A 92 35.66 19.97 -44.13
CA VAL A 92 34.31 19.66 -43.68
C VAL A 92 33.35 19.53 -44.86
N ASP A 93 32.88 18.31 -45.14
CA ASP A 93 31.74 18.08 -46.00
C ASP A 93 30.46 18.51 -45.26
N GLY A 94 29.76 19.53 -45.77
CA GLY A 94 28.63 20.22 -45.11
C GLY A 94 27.34 19.40 -44.92
N THR A 95 27.45 18.08 -44.87
CA THR A 95 26.40 17.10 -44.53
C THR A 95 26.58 16.45 -43.15
N GLU A 96 27.72 16.68 -42.49
CA GLU A 96 27.99 16.12 -41.17
C GLU A 96 27.12 16.75 -40.07
N VAL A 97 26.72 15.93 -39.10
CA VAL A 97 25.95 16.33 -37.92
C VAL A 97 26.83 16.12 -36.70
N LEU A 98 26.97 17.16 -35.88
CA LEU A 98 27.77 17.13 -34.65
C LEU A 98 27.24 16.06 -33.68
N ASP A 99 28.14 15.31 -33.03
CA ASP A 99 27.73 14.35 -32.00
C ASP A 99 27.20 15.09 -30.76
N PRO A 100 26.12 14.62 -30.09
CA PRO A 100 25.63 15.22 -28.85
C PRO A 100 26.67 15.31 -27.72
N ALA A 101 27.73 14.51 -27.74
CA ALA A 101 28.87 14.65 -26.82
C ALA A 101 29.72 15.89 -27.14
N ASP A 102 29.96 16.19 -28.42
CA ASP A 102 30.71 17.37 -28.86
C ASP A 102 29.86 18.64 -28.75
N GLU A 103 28.56 18.57 -29.07
CA GLU A 103 27.59 19.64 -28.80
C GLU A 103 27.62 20.04 -27.31
N LYS A 104 27.79 19.06 -26.41
CA LYS A 104 27.90 19.30 -24.97
C LYS A 104 29.21 19.97 -24.55
N LEU A 105 30.28 19.85 -25.34
CA LEU A 105 31.55 20.55 -25.12
C LEU A 105 31.52 22.00 -25.65
N LEU A 106 30.55 22.34 -26.51
CA LEU A 106 30.33 23.71 -27.00
C LEU A 106 29.41 24.55 -26.10
N GLU A 107 28.77 23.95 -25.09
CA GLU A 107 28.06 24.72 -24.07
C GLU A 107 29.04 25.58 -23.25
N GLU A 108 28.84 26.90 -23.22
CA GLU A 108 29.50 27.74 -22.21
C GLU A 108 29.18 27.22 -20.79
N ASP A 109 30.14 27.33 -19.88
CA ASP A 109 30.05 26.79 -18.52
C ASP A 109 28.94 27.52 -17.73
N VAL A 110 27.69 27.03 -17.83
CA VAL A 110 26.49 27.68 -17.31
C VAL A 110 26.54 27.71 -15.79
N ILE A 111 27.15 28.77 -15.24
CA ILE A 111 27.32 29.01 -13.80
C ILE A 111 25.97 28.75 -13.12
N PRO A 112 25.82 27.65 -12.37
CA PRO A 112 24.51 27.18 -11.96
C PRO A 112 23.92 28.19 -10.98
N HIS A 113 22.93 28.94 -11.46
CA HIS A 113 22.25 29.96 -10.67
C HIS A 113 21.77 29.27 -9.39
N GLN A 114 22.11 29.84 -8.22
CA GLN A 114 22.11 29.12 -6.95
C GLN A 114 20.72 28.54 -6.54
N ASP A 115 19.66 29.03 -7.17
CA ASP A 115 18.28 28.53 -7.07
C ASP A 115 18.04 27.12 -7.66
N SER A 116 19.01 26.47 -8.33
CA SER A 116 18.83 25.08 -8.82
C SER A 116 18.54 24.06 -7.70
N ARG A 117 18.97 24.36 -6.46
CA ARG A 117 18.61 23.58 -5.26
C ARG A 117 17.21 23.91 -4.75
N ARG A 118 16.68 25.10 -5.03
CA ARG A 118 15.37 25.58 -4.56
C ARG A 118 14.22 24.98 -5.37
N SER A 119 14.36 24.89 -6.70
CA SER A 119 13.35 24.28 -7.58
C SER A 119 13.01 22.84 -7.19
N ARG A 120 14.03 22.04 -6.84
CA ARG A 120 13.89 20.64 -6.41
C ARG A 120 13.00 20.43 -5.18
N HIS A 121 12.88 21.42 -4.29
CA HIS A 121 12.01 21.32 -3.11
C HIS A 121 10.60 21.83 -3.38
N HIS A 122 10.40 22.80 -4.29
CA HIS A 122 9.06 23.28 -4.67
C HIS A 122 8.21 22.22 -5.40
N ALA A 123 8.84 21.21 -6.00
CA ALA A 123 8.15 20.08 -6.63
C ALA A 123 7.73 18.95 -5.64
N GLN A 124 8.12 19.03 -4.36
CA GLN A 124 7.83 17.96 -3.40
C GLN A 124 6.36 17.97 -2.98
N SER A 125 5.65 16.86 -3.24
CA SER A 125 4.26 16.69 -2.82
C SER A 125 4.16 16.40 -1.32
N VAL A 126 3.64 17.34 -0.54
CA VAL A 126 3.52 17.21 0.92
C VAL A 126 2.05 17.06 1.33
N SER A 127 1.74 16.06 2.15
CA SER A 127 0.36 15.66 2.48
C SER A 127 -0.49 16.73 3.18
N TRP A 128 0.14 17.69 3.88
CA TRP A 128 -0.55 18.81 4.52
C TRP A 128 -0.70 20.05 3.63
N LEU A 129 0.00 20.12 2.48
CA LEU A 129 -0.01 21.28 1.59
C LEU A 129 -0.86 21.01 0.35
N ARG A 130 -2.11 21.49 0.36
CA ARG A 130 -2.97 21.48 -0.83
C ARG A 130 -2.49 22.51 -1.85
N ARG A 131 -2.64 22.20 -3.14
CA ARG A 131 -2.46 23.18 -4.23
C ARG A 131 -3.51 24.28 -4.11
N THR A 132 -3.13 25.51 -4.43
CA THR A 132 -4.05 26.66 -4.47
C THR A 132 -5.03 26.50 -5.62
N GLU A 133 -6.33 26.49 -5.31
CA GLU A 133 -7.39 26.49 -6.32
C GLU A 133 -7.85 27.92 -6.59
N TYR A 134 -7.83 28.34 -7.85
CA TYR A 134 -8.38 29.64 -8.26
C TYR A 134 -9.91 29.62 -8.25
N ILE A 135 -10.54 30.77 -8.01
CA ILE A 135 -12.01 30.88 -7.92
C ILE A 135 -12.63 30.70 -9.31
N SER A 136 -13.15 29.51 -9.59
CA SER A 136 -13.98 29.21 -10.75
C SER A 136 -15.43 29.65 -10.54
N THR A 137 -16.16 29.89 -11.63
CA THR A 137 -17.61 30.17 -11.63
C THR A 137 -18.48 28.91 -11.46
N GLU A 138 -17.89 27.74 -11.19
CA GLU A 138 -18.61 26.49 -10.99
C GLU A 138 -19.52 26.52 -9.75
N GLN A 139 -20.80 26.23 -9.99
CA GLN A 139 -21.88 26.51 -9.06
C GLN A 139 -21.82 25.70 -7.76
N THR A 140 -21.10 24.57 -7.75
CA THR A 140 -20.99 23.65 -6.61
C THR A 140 -20.09 24.16 -5.47
N ARG A 141 -19.21 25.14 -5.71
CA ARG A 141 -18.37 25.75 -4.66
C ARG A 141 -19.06 26.93 -3.95
N PHE A 142 -19.99 27.59 -4.63
CA PHE A 142 -20.88 28.58 -4.02
C PHE A 142 -22.07 27.88 -3.36
N GLN A 143 -21.92 27.43 -2.10
CA GLN A 143 -23.11 27.14 -1.29
C GLN A 143 -23.83 28.45 -0.97
N PRO A 144 -25.08 28.67 -1.44
CA PRO A 144 -25.81 29.90 -1.19
C PRO A 144 -26.58 29.77 0.14
N SER A 145 -25.85 29.65 1.25
CA SER A 145 -26.45 29.73 2.59
C SER A 145 -26.99 31.15 2.80
N ASN A 146 -28.27 31.34 2.47
CA ASN A 146 -29.03 32.60 2.43
C ASN A 146 -28.78 33.50 1.18
N ILE A 147 -29.28 33.09 0.02
CA ILE A 147 -29.58 34.02 -1.11
C ILE A 147 -31.06 33.90 -1.52
N ASP A 148 -31.94 34.44 -0.67
CA ASP A 148 -33.38 34.63 -0.98
C ASP A 148 -33.69 35.96 -1.66
N LYS A 149 -32.68 36.83 -1.89
CA LYS A 149 -32.90 38.24 -2.31
C LYS A 149 -31.93 38.78 -3.37
N VAL A 150 -31.63 37.99 -4.41
CA VAL A 150 -31.00 38.50 -5.65
C VAL A 150 -31.71 37.95 -6.90
N GLU A 151 -32.91 38.46 -7.19
CA GLU A 151 -33.54 38.27 -8.49
C GLU A 151 -32.93 39.20 -9.55
N ALA A 152 -32.02 38.69 -10.40
CA ALA A 152 -31.57 39.41 -11.60
C ALA A 152 -31.11 38.51 -12.77
N LYS A 153 -32.10 37.99 -13.51
CA LYS A 153 -32.15 38.16 -14.98
C LYS A 153 -31.05 37.57 -15.91
N VAL A 154 -30.30 36.53 -15.51
CA VAL A 154 -29.50 35.72 -16.48
C VAL A 154 -29.76 34.19 -16.42
N GLY A 155 -30.46 33.68 -15.40
CA GLY A 155 -30.63 32.23 -15.18
C GLY A 155 -31.83 31.54 -15.86
N PHE A 156 -32.78 32.27 -16.44
CA PHE A 156 -34.12 31.73 -16.73
C PHE A 156 -34.21 30.80 -17.96
N SER A 157 -33.26 30.87 -18.90
CA SER A 157 -33.32 30.07 -20.14
C SER A 157 -33.00 28.58 -19.89
N ILE A 158 -31.99 28.29 -19.07
CA ILE A 158 -31.48 26.92 -18.88
C ILE A 158 -32.52 26.01 -18.19
N LYS A 159 -33.26 26.53 -17.20
CA LYS A 159 -34.32 25.77 -16.51
C LYS A 159 -35.51 25.43 -17.41
N LYS A 160 -35.63 26.01 -18.62
CA LYS A 160 -36.70 25.68 -19.57
C LYS A 160 -36.38 24.42 -20.39
N ASN A 161 -35.10 24.08 -20.58
CA ASN A 161 -34.68 22.89 -21.33
C ASN A 161 -34.84 21.59 -20.52
N PHE A 162 -34.97 21.70 -19.20
CA PHE A 162 -35.34 20.60 -18.29
C PHE A 162 -36.84 20.56 -17.97
N LYS A 163 -37.67 21.37 -18.64
CA LYS A 163 -39.12 21.13 -18.61
C LYS A 163 -39.45 20.05 -19.63
N ASP A 164 -39.33 18.82 -19.14
CA ASP A 164 -39.83 17.54 -19.66
C ASP A 164 -40.35 17.56 -21.10
N LYS A 165 -39.77 16.69 -21.95
CA LYS A 165 -40.55 16.10 -23.03
C LYS A 165 -41.77 15.46 -22.36
N VAL A 166 -42.94 16.08 -22.54
CA VAL A 166 -44.21 15.49 -22.09
C VAL A 166 -44.31 14.16 -22.81
N LEU A 167 -44.10 13.07 -22.07
CA LEU A 167 -44.27 11.71 -22.58
C LEU A 167 -45.65 11.68 -23.23
N SER A 168 -45.70 11.25 -24.48
CA SER A 168 -46.93 11.24 -25.27
C SER A 168 -48.02 10.52 -24.49
N MET A 169 -49.09 11.24 -24.15
CA MET A 169 -50.23 10.67 -23.42
C MET A 169 -51.08 9.74 -24.32
N ASP A 170 -50.79 9.72 -25.62
CA ASP A 170 -51.31 8.74 -26.57
C ASP A 170 -50.51 7.42 -26.52
N ARG A 171 -51.22 6.30 -26.68
CA ARG A 171 -50.68 4.94 -26.66
C ARG A 171 -49.64 4.71 -27.76
N GLN A 172 -49.88 5.21 -28.97
CA GLN A 172 -48.95 4.97 -30.08
C GLN A 172 -47.60 5.63 -29.80
N GLY A 173 -47.60 6.91 -29.40
CA GLY A 173 -46.35 7.60 -29.05
C GLY A 173 -45.59 6.95 -27.88
N GLN A 174 -46.26 6.23 -26.97
CA GLN A 174 -45.59 5.45 -25.92
C GLN A 174 -44.88 4.22 -26.49
N ILE A 175 -45.51 3.51 -27.43
CA ILE A 175 -44.88 2.40 -28.17
C ILE A 175 -43.68 2.94 -28.96
N ASP A 176 -43.86 4.01 -29.75
CA ASP A 176 -42.80 4.66 -30.52
C ASP A 176 -41.62 5.09 -29.61
N ALA A 177 -41.91 5.61 -28.41
CA ALA A 177 -40.88 6.01 -27.44
C ALA A 177 -40.13 4.81 -26.84
N ILE A 178 -40.81 3.67 -26.61
CA ILE A 178 -40.19 2.44 -26.12
C ILE A 178 -39.28 1.83 -27.21
N GLU A 179 -39.79 1.65 -28.43
CA GLU A 179 -39.01 1.16 -29.58
C GLU A 179 -37.79 2.04 -29.86
N LYS A 180 -37.93 3.35 -29.68
CA LYS A 180 -36.84 4.32 -29.80
C LYS A 180 -35.74 4.09 -28.76
N THR A 181 -36.05 3.77 -27.50
CA THR A 181 -35.01 3.43 -26.51
C THR A 181 -34.28 2.12 -26.85
N PHE A 182 -34.99 1.10 -27.34
CA PHE A 182 -34.38 -0.15 -27.83
C PHE A 182 -33.56 0.03 -29.12
N THR A 183 -33.73 1.14 -29.83
CA THR A 183 -32.95 1.51 -31.01
C THR A 183 -31.70 2.30 -30.58
N GLU A 184 -31.86 3.36 -29.77
CA GLU A 184 -30.75 4.16 -29.25
C GLU A 184 -29.78 3.34 -28.39
N ALA A 185 -30.26 2.33 -27.65
CA ALA A 185 -29.43 1.42 -26.85
C ALA A 185 -28.53 0.48 -27.69
N LYS A 186 -28.72 0.42 -29.01
CA LYS A 186 -27.86 -0.34 -29.94
C LYS A 186 -26.76 0.53 -30.59
N GLU A 187 -26.79 1.85 -30.38
CA GLU A 187 -25.78 2.75 -30.92
C GLU A 187 -24.47 2.71 -30.07
N PRO A 188 -23.28 2.76 -30.69
CA PRO A 188 -22.02 2.62 -29.98
C PRO A 188 -21.72 3.84 -29.08
N ILE A 189 -21.52 3.59 -27.78
CA ILE A 189 -21.29 4.63 -26.76
C ILE A 189 -19.87 5.20 -26.88
N THR A 190 -19.71 6.26 -27.67
CA THR A 190 -18.39 6.88 -27.94
C THR A 190 -17.92 7.90 -26.90
N LYS A 191 -18.83 8.53 -26.14
CA LYS A 191 -18.51 9.64 -25.21
C LYS A 191 -19.44 9.65 -24.00
N HIS A 192 -18.91 9.86 -22.79
CA HIS A 192 -19.71 10.07 -21.59
C HIS A 192 -20.39 11.45 -21.61
N HIS A 193 -21.72 11.47 -21.39
CA HIS A 193 -22.61 12.64 -21.56
C HIS A 193 -22.11 13.98 -20.98
N SER A 194 -21.51 13.98 -19.78
CA SER A 194 -20.95 15.19 -19.13
C SER A 194 -19.41 15.25 -19.08
N LYS A 195 -18.69 14.29 -19.68
CA LYS A 195 -17.22 14.19 -19.58
C LYS A 195 -16.61 13.63 -20.87
N ALA A 196 -16.24 14.51 -21.80
CA ALA A 196 -15.72 14.12 -23.12
C ALA A 196 -14.49 13.17 -23.06
N ASN A 197 -13.69 13.25 -22.00
CA ASN A 197 -12.48 12.45 -21.80
C ASN A 197 -12.73 11.10 -21.09
N VAL A 198 -13.98 10.63 -21.04
CA VAL A 198 -14.34 9.31 -20.49
C VAL A 198 -14.99 8.46 -21.58
N HIS A 199 -14.45 7.26 -21.76
CA HIS A 199 -14.80 6.28 -22.78
C HIS A 199 -15.44 5.05 -22.13
N ALA A 200 -16.31 4.33 -22.83
CA ALA A 200 -16.76 3.02 -22.39
C ALA A 200 -15.63 1.99 -22.58
N VAL A 201 -15.35 1.19 -21.55
CA VAL A 201 -14.36 0.09 -21.62
C VAL A 201 -15.04 -1.23 -21.98
N GLU A 202 -16.23 -1.45 -21.43
CA GLU A 202 -17.05 -2.65 -21.60
C GLU A 202 -18.52 -2.21 -21.68
N ILE A 203 -19.34 -2.95 -22.45
CA ILE A 203 -20.77 -2.71 -22.59
C ILE A 203 -21.48 -4.03 -22.26
N LEU A 204 -22.10 -4.10 -21.08
CA LEU A 204 -22.86 -5.25 -20.63
C LEU A 204 -24.36 -5.04 -20.99
N PRO A 205 -24.92 -5.77 -21.97
CA PRO A 205 -26.36 -5.71 -22.23
C PRO A 205 -27.15 -6.31 -21.06
N VAL A 206 -28.36 -5.79 -20.84
CA VAL A 206 -29.25 -6.19 -19.74
C VAL A 206 -30.40 -7.03 -20.28
N PHE A 207 -30.50 -8.30 -19.87
CA PHE A 207 -31.52 -9.26 -20.31
C PHE A 207 -32.22 -9.92 -19.10
N PRO A 208 -33.44 -10.47 -19.23
CA PRO A 208 -34.03 -11.26 -18.15
C PRO A 208 -33.32 -12.61 -17.98
N ASP A 209 -33.25 -13.12 -16.75
CA ASP A 209 -32.52 -14.36 -16.43
C ASP A 209 -33.33 -15.64 -16.70
N PHE A 210 -33.44 -16.04 -17.97
CA PHE A 210 -34.10 -17.29 -18.37
C PHE A 210 -33.59 -18.58 -17.67
N LYS A 211 -32.41 -18.55 -17.02
CA LYS A 211 -31.84 -19.72 -16.33
C LYS A 211 -32.26 -19.79 -14.85
N SER A 212 -32.42 -18.64 -14.19
CA SER A 212 -32.73 -18.55 -12.76
C SER A 212 -34.13 -18.00 -12.43
N TRP A 213 -34.89 -17.50 -13.41
CA TRP A 213 -36.23 -16.95 -13.21
C TRP A 213 -37.22 -17.93 -12.54
N LYS A 214 -37.07 -19.24 -12.79
CA LYS A 214 -37.86 -20.29 -12.14
C LYS A 214 -37.75 -20.30 -10.61
N TYR A 215 -36.66 -19.81 -10.04
CA TYR A 215 -36.42 -19.86 -8.60
C TYR A 215 -36.94 -18.58 -7.91
N PRO A 216 -37.94 -18.67 -7.01
CA PRO A 216 -38.48 -17.50 -6.32
C PRO A 216 -37.42 -16.85 -5.42
N CYS A 217 -37.01 -15.64 -5.76
CA CYS A 217 -35.95 -14.92 -5.06
C CYS A 217 -36.51 -13.92 -4.04
N ALA A 218 -35.89 -13.87 -2.86
CA ALA A 218 -36.31 -13.02 -1.75
C ALA A 218 -35.13 -12.25 -1.14
N GLN A 219 -35.31 -10.95 -0.90
CA GLN A 219 -34.31 -10.12 -0.22
C GLN A 219 -34.47 -10.24 1.29
N VAL A 220 -33.46 -10.79 1.97
CA VAL A 220 -33.38 -10.82 3.44
C VAL A 220 -32.49 -9.67 3.93
N ILE A 221 -33.03 -8.85 4.84
CA ILE A 221 -32.32 -7.74 5.48
C ILE A 221 -32.21 -8.02 6.98
N PHE A 222 -30.99 -8.09 7.51
CA PHE A 222 -30.72 -8.19 8.95
C PHE A 222 -30.61 -6.79 9.58
N ASP A 223 -31.04 -6.65 10.83
CA ASP A 223 -30.92 -5.43 11.65
C ASP A 223 -29.51 -5.20 12.22
N SER A 224 -28.69 -6.24 12.24
CA SER A 224 -27.31 -6.24 12.73
C SER A 224 -26.55 -7.38 12.07
N ASP A 225 -25.27 -7.14 11.79
CA ASP A 225 -24.37 -8.06 11.07
C ASP A 225 -24.53 -9.52 11.57
N PRO A 226 -24.98 -10.46 10.72
CA PRO A 226 -25.18 -11.86 11.09
C PRO A 226 -23.86 -12.63 11.28
N ALA A 227 -22.72 -12.10 10.82
CA ALA A 227 -21.44 -12.80 10.78
C ALA A 227 -20.99 -13.39 12.13
N PRO A 228 -20.26 -14.52 12.12
CA PRO A 228 -19.65 -15.10 13.31
C PRO A 228 -18.42 -14.28 13.74
N VAL A 229 -18.40 -13.84 14.99
CA VAL A 229 -17.37 -12.96 15.54
C VAL A 229 -16.05 -13.72 15.73
N GLY A 230 -14.93 -13.13 15.29
CA GLY A 230 -13.58 -13.68 15.52
C GLY A 230 -13.01 -14.56 14.39
N ARG A 231 -13.78 -14.85 13.34
CA ARG A 231 -13.28 -15.46 12.09
C ARG A 231 -12.72 -14.38 11.14
N PRO A 232 -11.77 -14.69 10.24
CA PRO A 232 -11.30 -13.75 9.22
C PRO A 232 -12.39 -13.52 8.15
N VAL A 233 -12.43 -12.32 7.57
CA VAL A 233 -13.50 -11.86 6.67
C VAL A 233 -13.83 -12.81 5.51
N PRO A 234 -12.86 -13.43 4.80
CA PRO A 234 -13.18 -14.38 3.74
C PRO A 234 -13.94 -15.63 4.24
N ALA A 235 -13.58 -16.15 5.42
CA ALA A 235 -14.27 -17.29 6.03
C ALA A 235 -15.67 -16.90 6.52
N GLN A 236 -15.84 -15.69 7.08
CA GLN A 236 -17.17 -15.17 7.42
C GLN A 236 -18.09 -15.10 6.19
N ILE A 237 -17.56 -14.70 5.03
CA ILE A 237 -18.32 -14.66 3.77
C ILE A 237 -18.65 -16.08 3.28
N GLU A 238 -17.71 -17.02 3.35
CA GLU A 238 -17.94 -18.44 3.01
C GLU A 238 -19.04 -19.04 3.91
N GLU A 239 -18.92 -18.90 5.23
CA GLU A 239 -19.89 -19.37 6.23
C GLU A 239 -21.28 -18.75 6.04
N MET A 240 -21.36 -17.44 5.75
CA MET A 240 -22.63 -16.76 5.50
C MET A 240 -23.25 -17.11 4.14
N SER A 241 -22.44 -17.41 3.12
CA SER A 241 -22.94 -17.75 1.77
C SER A 241 -23.72 -19.06 1.73
N GLN A 242 -23.42 -19.97 2.68
CA GLN A 242 -24.08 -21.26 2.84
C GLN A 242 -25.09 -21.28 4.00
N ALA A 243 -25.34 -20.14 4.66
CA ALA A 243 -26.23 -20.07 5.82
C ALA A 243 -27.70 -20.35 5.45
N MET A 244 -28.41 -21.05 6.33
CA MET A 244 -29.81 -21.43 6.12
C MET A 244 -30.76 -20.70 7.07
N ILE A 245 -31.96 -20.42 6.56
CA ILE A 245 -32.98 -19.64 7.26
C ILE A 245 -34.26 -20.46 7.28
N ARG A 246 -34.85 -20.68 8.46
CA ARG A 246 -36.13 -21.40 8.58
C ARG A 246 -37.04 -20.77 9.62
N GLY A 247 -38.32 -20.63 9.27
CA GLY A 247 -39.38 -20.30 10.23
C GLY A 247 -39.60 -21.46 11.20
N VAL A 248 -39.66 -21.15 12.49
CA VAL A 248 -39.89 -22.08 13.59
C VAL A 248 -41.02 -21.50 14.45
N GLN A 249 -41.86 -22.37 15.01
CA GLN A 249 -42.88 -21.99 15.98
C GLN A 249 -42.56 -22.66 17.31
N ASP A 250 -42.49 -21.86 18.37
CA ASP A 250 -42.28 -22.31 19.74
C ASP A 250 -43.52 -23.08 20.26
N GLU A 251 -43.37 -23.90 21.31
CA GLU A 251 -44.50 -24.58 21.97
C GLU A 251 -45.53 -23.57 22.53
N SER A 252 -45.05 -22.36 22.86
CA SER A 252 -45.89 -21.22 23.26
C SER A 252 -46.61 -20.51 22.09
N GLY A 253 -46.48 -21.01 20.86
CA GLY A 253 -47.08 -20.43 19.66
C GLY A 253 -46.35 -19.20 19.08
N GLU A 254 -45.24 -18.78 19.68
CA GLU A 254 -44.44 -17.65 19.16
C GLU A 254 -43.69 -18.08 17.88
N GLN A 255 -43.96 -17.42 16.76
CA GLN A 255 -43.29 -17.67 15.49
C GLN A 255 -42.04 -16.80 15.33
N PHE A 256 -40.89 -17.43 15.12
CA PHE A 256 -39.61 -16.78 14.92
C PHE A 256 -38.84 -17.41 13.74
N VAL A 257 -37.77 -16.75 13.31
CA VAL A 257 -36.89 -17.23 12.26
C VAL A 257 -35.55 -17.63 12.87
N ALA A 258 -35.18 -18.89 12.68
CA ALA A 258 -33.90 -19.43 13.07
C ALA A 258 -32.88 -19.26 11.94
N TYR A 259 -31.72 -18.69 12.27
CA TYR A 259 -30.56 -18.53 11.39
C TYR A 259 -29.51 -19.59 11.73
N PHE A 260 -29.21 -20.46 10.76
CA PHE A 260 -28.32 -21.60 10.91
C PHE A 260 -27.03 -21.37 10.09
N LEU A 261 -25.88 -21.62 10.70
CA LEU A 261 -24.57 -21.62 10.03
C LEU A 261 -24.10 -23.07 9.78
N PRO A 262 -23.37 -23.35 8.69
CA PRO A 262 -22.80 -24.67 8.44
C PRO A 262 -21.80 -25.08 9.53
N THR A 263 -21.69 -26.37 9.82
CA THR A 263 -20.54 -26.90 10.60
C THR A 263 -19.27 -26.91 9.75
N GLU A 264 -18.09 -26.97 10.37
CA GLU A 264 -16.82 -27.10 9.65
C GLU A 264 -16.76 -28.38 8.78
N GLY A 265 -17.41 -29.47 9.22
CA GLY A 265 -17.57 -30.68 8.40
C GLY A 265 -18.46 -30.47 7.17
N THR A 266 -19.55 -29.72 7.30
CA THR A 266 -20.41 -29.30 6.18
C THR A 266 -19.67 -28.42 5.19
N LEU A 267 -18.85 -27.46 5.66
CA LEU A 267 -18.02 -26.61 4.79
C LEU A 267 -17.03 -27.44 3.96
N VAL A 268 -16.38 -28.46 4.55
CA VAL A 268 -15.44 -29.33 3.82
C VAL A 268 -16.15 -30.12 2.74
N LYS A 269 -17.30 -30.76 3.03
CA LYS A 269 -18.11 -31.45 2.01
C LYS A 269 -18.49 -30.51 0.87
N ARG A 270 -19.04 -29.34 1.20
CA ARG A 270 -19.47 -28.32 0.22
C ARG A 270 -18.33 -27.78 -0.63
N ARG A 271 -17.09 -27.78 -0.13
CA ARG A 271 -15.90 -27.42 -0.91
C ARG A 271 -15.50 -28.54 -1.88
N GLN A 272 -15.62 -29.80 -1.46
CA GLN A 272 -15.39 -30.98 -2.32
C GLN A 272 -16.45 -31.09 -3.42
N ASP A 273 -17.74 -30.86 -3.12
CA ASP A 273 -18.83 -30.82 -4.11
C ASP A 273 -18.50 -29.84 -5.26
N VAL A 274 -18.02 -28.63 -4.90
CA VAL A 274 -17.63 -27.57 -5.84
C VAL A 274 -16.36 -27.91 -6.61
N GLU A 275 -15.34 -28.49 -5.96
CA GLU A 275 -14.07 -28.86 -6.61
C GLU A 275 -14.24 -30.02 -7.59
N GLU A 276 -15.05 -31.03 -7.26
CA GLU A 276 -15.42 -32.12 -8.17
C GLU A 276 -16.52 -31.75 -9.17
N SER A 277 -17.11 -30.55 -9.06
CA SER A 277 -18.27 -30.10 -9.85
C SER A 277 -19.47 -31.05 -9.83
N ARG A 278 -19.62 -31.84 -8.76
CA ARG A 278 -20.81 -32.68 -8.54
C ARG A 278 -21.95 -31.80 -8.03
N PRO A 279 -23.19 -31.98 -8.51
CA PRO A 279 -24.32 -31.20 -7.99
C PRO A 279 -24.59 -31.56 -6.53
N TYR A 280 -24.80 -32.84 -6.24
CA TYR A 280 -25.02 -33.44 -4.91
C TYR A 280 -24.72 -34.94 -4.95
N GLU A 281 -24.34 -35.54 -3.83
CA GLU A 281 -24.45 -36.99 -3.57
C GLU A 281 -25.60 -37.27 -2.58
N GLU A 282 -26.42 -38.28 -2.89
CA GLU A 282 -27.70 -38.52 -2.20
C GLU A 282 -27.54 -38.99 -0.74
N ASP A 283 -26.42 -39.64 -0.41
CA ASP A 283 -26.13 -40.15 0.94
C ASP A 283 -25.56 -39.09 1.90
N PHE A 284 -25.17 -37.89 1.42
CA PHE A 284 -24.56 -36.89 2.30
C PHE A 284 -25.57 -36.08 3.13
N GLU A 285 -25.49 -36.28 4.45
CA GLU A 285 -26.08 -35.38 5.44
C GLU A 285 -25.24 -34.11 5.62
N TYR A 286 -25.85 -32.95 5.40
CA TYR A 286 -25.26 -31.63 5.67
C TYR A 286 -25.81 -31.09 6.99
N GLU A 287 -24.93 -30.85 7.96
CA GLU A 287 -25.29 -30.36 9.29
C GLU A 287 -25.11 -28.85 9.42
N TYR A 288 -26.12 -28.18 9.98
CA TYR A 288 -26.10 -26.75 10.27
C TYR A 288 -26.50 -26.51 11.74
N MET A 289 -25.83 -25.58 12.40
CA MET A 289 -26.04 -25.21 13.80
C MET A 289 -26.83 -23.91 13.91
N MET A 290 -27.86 -23.86 14.76
CA MET A 290 -28.56 -22.61 15.07
C MET A 290 -27.59 -21.62 15.71
N ALA A 291 -27.37 -20.49 15.04
CA ALA A 291 -26.47 -19.43 15.49
C ALA A 291 -27.21 -18.26 16.14
N ARG A 292 -28.41 -17.90 15.63
CA ARG A 292 -29.18 -16.73 16.07
C ARG A 292 -30.68 -16.93 15.84
N GLU A 293 -31.49 -16.28 16.66
CA GLU A 293 -32.95 -16.13 16.48
C GLU A 293 -33.31 -14.71 16.06
N TYR A 294 -34.29 -14.58 15.16
CA TYR A 294 -34.78 -13.32 14.62
C TYR A 294 -36.30 -13.28 14.59
N ASN A 295 -36.88 -12.14 14.95
CA ASN A 295 -38.26 -11.80 14.62
C ASN A 295 -38.30 -11.35 13.16
N TRP A 296 -39.37 -11.69 12.43
CA TRP A 296 -39.48 -11.44 10.99
C TRP A 296 -40.63 -10.52 10.63
N THR A 297 -40.45 -9.73 9.58
CA THR A 297 -41.50 -8.91 8.95
C THR A 297 -41.39 -9.04 7.44
N VAL A 298 -42.50 -9.38 6.78
CA VAL A 298 -42.56 -9.64 5.34
C VAL A 298 -43.27 -8.51 4.62
N LYS A 299 -42.77 -8.15 3.44
CA LYS A 299 -43.51 -7.45 2.39
C LYS A 299 -43.41 -8.27 1.11
N SER A 300 -44.53 -8.63 0.53
CA SER A 300 -44.65 -9.32 -0.76
C SER A 300 -45.35 -8.42 -1.79
N LYS A 301 -45.38 -8.83 -3.06
CA LYS A 301 -46.05 -8.10 -4.16
C LYS A 301 -47.52 -7.71 -3.87
N ALA A 302 -48.22 -8.44 -3.02
CA ALA A 302 -49.59 -8.14 -2.56
C ALA A 302 -49.68 -7.06 -1.44
N SER A 303 -48.55 -6.58 -0.91
CA SER A 303 -48.50 -5.62 0.19
C SER A 303 -48.68 -4.17 -0.30
N LYS A 304 -49.54 -3.39 0.37
CA LYS A 304 -49.74 -1.98 0.02
C LYS A 304 -48.44 -1.18 0.18
N GLY A 305 -47.98 -0.55 -0.91
CA GLY A 305 -46.67 0.11 -0.95
C GLY A 305 -45.51 -0.87 -1.12
N TYR A 306 -45.70 -1.93 -1.91
CA TYR A 306 -44.60 -2.72 -2.46
C TYR A 306 -43.84 -1.91 -3.51
N GLU A 307 -42.52 -1.94 -3.44
CA GLU A 307 -41.62 -1.42 -4.47
C GLU A 307 -41.08 -2.64 -5.22
N GLU A 308 -41.26 -2.73 -6.54
CA GLU A 308 -40.64 -3.80 -7.31
C GLU A 308 -39.12 -3.63 -7.27
N ASN A 309 -38.44 -4.63 -6.72
CA ASN A 309 -36.99 -4.66 -6.62
C ASN A 309 -36.49 -5.76 -7.57
N TYR A 310 -35.44 -5.46 -8.34
CA TYR A 310 -34.79 -6.40 -9.25
C TYR A 310 -33.32 -6.53 -8.84
N PHE A 311 -32.75 -7.72 -9.00
CA PHE A 311 -31.32 -7.94 -8.81
C PHE A 311 -30.63 -8.29 -10.14
N LEU A 312 -29.37 -7.91 -10.26
CA LEU A 312 -28.55 -8.11 -11.46
C LEU A 312 -27.46 -9.15 -11.20
N VAL A 313 -27.40 -10.18 -12.03
CA VAL A 313 -26.36 -11.20 -12.05
C VAL A 313 -25.50 -10.97 -13.29
N VAL A 314 -24.27 -10.50 -13.10
CA VAL A 314 -23.29 -10.37 -14.21
C VAL A 314 -22.72 -11.76 -14.53
N ARG A 315 -22.74 -12.13 -15.81
CA ARG A 315 -22.11 -13.33 -16.36
C ARG A 315 -21.32 -12.95 -17.61
N ASN A 316 -20.50 -13.86 -18.13
CA ASN A 316 -19.61 -13.62 -19.28
C ASN A 316 -20.34 -13.15 -20.57
N GLU A 317 -21.64 -13.42 -20.68
CA GLU A 317 -22.48 -13.08 -21.84
C GLU A 317 -23.28 -11.77 -21.67
N GLY A 318 -23.28 -11.16 -20.47
CA GLY A 318 -24.03 -9.95 -20.16
C GLY A 318 -24.52 -9.86 -18.71
N ALA A 319 -25.33 -8.83 -18.42
CA ALA A 319 -26.00 -8.67 -17.15
C ALA A 319 -27.43 -9.22 -17.21
N TYR A 320 -27.79 -10.08 -16.26
CA TYR A 320 -29.10 -10.73 -16.22
C TYR A 320 -29.93 -10.21 -15.05
N PHE A 321 -31.13 -9.69 -15.30
CA PHE A 321 -32.04 -9.24 -14.25
C PHE A 321 -33.04 -10.34 -13.86
N ASN A 322 -33.37 -10.40 -12.58
CA ASN A 322 -34.42 -11.25 -12.02
C ASN A 322 -35.16 -10.49 -10.92
N GLU A 323 -36.44 -10.76 -10.71
CA GLU A 323 -37.26 -10.06 -9.72
C GLU A 323 -37.00 -10.56 -8.28
N LEU A 324 -37.17 -9.64 -7.33
CA LEU A 324 -37.31 -9.95 -5.91
C LEU A 324 -38.79 -9.79 -5.57
N GLU A 325 -39.48 -10.92 -5.39
CA GLU A 325 -40.94 -10.96 -5.15
C GLU A 325 -41.29 -10.71 -3.67
N THR A 326 -40.37 -11.07 -2.78
CA THR A 326 -40.54 -10.99 -1.33
C THR A 326 -39.35 -10.30 -0.66
N ARG A 327 -39.65 -9.39 0.27
CA ARG A 327 -38.67 -8.68 1.09
C ARG A 327 -38.92 -9.00 2.56
N VAL A 328 -37.95 -9.67 3.19
CA VAL A 328 -37.99 -10.07 4.60
C VAL A 328 -37.03 -9.20 5.39
N ARG A 329 -37.51 -8.51 6.43
CA ARG A 329 -36.65 -7.86 7.43
C ARG A 329 -36.63 -8.69 8.70
N LEU A 330 -35.43 -9.03 9.13
CA LEU A 330 -35.13 -9.80 10.34
C LEU A 330 -34.56 -8.88 11.43
N SER A 331 -35.17 -8.91 12.61
CA SER A 331 -34.79 -8.15 13.79
C SER A 331 -34.39 -9.09 14.93
N LYS A 332 -33.19 -8.97 15.50
CA LYS A 332 -32.63 -9.97 16.42
C LYS A 332 -33.49 -10.15 17.67
N ARG A 333 -33.95 -11.39 17.92
CA ARG A 333 -34.73 -11.74 19.12
C ARG A 333 -33.81 -11.67 20.35
N ARG A 334 -34.30 -11.12 21.46
CA ARG A 334 -33.55 -11.09 22.73
C ARG A 334 -33.87 -12.35 23.52
N GLN A 335 -32.87 -13.22 23.71
CA GLN A 335 -32.99 -14.38 24.60
C GLN A 335 -33.34 -13.92 26.02
N LYS A 336 -34.34 -14.55 26.64
CA LYS A 336 -34.76 -14.23 28.02
C LYS A 336 -33.69 -14.75 28.99
N LEU A 337 -33.25 -13.92 29.94
CA LEU A 337 -32.27 -14.35 30.95
C LEU A 337 -32.83 -15.53 31.74
N GLY A 338 -32.06 -16.62 31.82
CA GLY A 338 -32.40 -17.84 32.56
C GLY A 338 -32.86 -19.02 31.71
N GLN A 339 -33.18 -18.84 30.42
CA GLN A 339 -33.37 -19.99 29.51
C GLN A 339 -32.02 -20.51 29.02
N PRO A 340 -31.83 -21.85 28.91
CA PRO A 340 -30.65 -22.42 28.26
C PRO A 340 -30.59 -21.99 26.78
N GLN A 341 -29.41 -22.10 26.16
CA GLN A 341 -29.30 -21.94 24.72
C GLN A 341 -29.89 -23.17 24.02
N ASN A 342 -30.87 -22.94 23.14
CA ASN A 342 -31.50 -23.99 22.34
C ASN A 342 -30.53 -24.44 21.22
N ILE A 343 -29.67 -25.42 21.50
CA ILE A 343 -28.69 -25.97 20.55
C ILE A 343 -29.43 -26.83 19.50
N THR A 344 -30.13 -26.15 18.60
CA THR A 344 -30.91 -26.78 17.52
C THR A 344 -29.98 -27.12 16.36
N ARG A 345 -29.97 -28.40 15.97
CA ARG A 345 -29.24 -28.90 14.79
C ARG A 345 -30.24 -29.07 13.65
N LEU A 346 -29.91 -28.52 12.49
CA LEU A 346 -30.64 -28.74 11.24
C LEU A 346 -29.82 -29.70 10.37
N VAL A 347 -30.36 -30.89 10.10
CA VAL A 347 -29.78 -31.85 9.17
C VAL A 347 -30.53 -31.72 7.84
N VAL A 348 -29.79 -31.57 6.75
CA VAL A 348 -30.34 -31.41 5.39
C VAL A 348 -29.87 -32.55 4.52
N LYS A 349 -30.83 -33.17 3.82
CA LYS A 349 -30.62 -34.09 2.70
C LYS A 349 -31.19 -33.46 1.44
N HIS A 350 -30.56 -33.73 0.31
CA HIS A 350 -31.13 -33.37 -0.99
C HIS A 350 -32.09 -34.46 -1.46
N ARG A 351 -33.07 -34.07 -2.27
CA ARG A 351 -34.05 -34.96 -2.90
C ARG A 351 -34.25 -34.56 -4.37
N PRO A 352 -34.67 -35.48 -5.25
CA PRO A 352 -35.24 -35.09 -6.53
C PRO A 352 -36.47 -34.19 -6.32
N LEU A 353 -36.69 -33.27 -7.26
CA LEU A 353 -37.85 -32.36 -7.27
C LEU A 353 -39.16 -33.13 -7.44
N GLU A 354 -40.20 -32.65 -6.77
CA GLU A 354 -41.55 -33.22 -6.81
C GLU A 354 -42.37 -32.64 -7.97
N GLU A 355 -43.40 -33.36 -8.45
CA GLU A 355 -44.20 -32.94 -9.62
C GLU A 355 -44.83 -31.54 -9.44
N ALA A 356 -45.27 -31.21 -8.23
CA ALA A 356 -45.77 -29.88 -7.89
C ALA A 356 -44.68 -28.78 -7.90
N GLU A 357 -43.42 -29.13 -7.60
CA GLU A 357 -42.28 -28.20 -7.68
C GLU A 357 -41.88 -27.95 -9.13
N PHE A 358 -41.93 -29.00 -9.98
CA PHE A 358 -41.76 -28.86 -11.43
C PHE A 358 -42.83 -27.98 -12.07
N GLU A 359 -44.11 -28.16 -11.72
CA GLU A 359 -45.19 -27.34 -12.29
C GLU A 359 -45.11 -25.88 -11.81
N MET A 360 -44.68 -25.61 -10.56
CA MET A 360 -44.38 -24.24 -10.12
C MET A 360 -43.21 -23.60 -10.89
N HIS A 361 -42.12 -24.35 -11.13
CA HIS A 361 -41.00 -23.85 -11.96
C HIS A 361 -41.50 -23.51 -13.38
N ARG A 362 -42.29 -24.41 -13.98
CA ARG A 362 -42.85 -24.25 -15.33
C ARG A 362 -43.82 -23.07 -15.44
N LEU A 363 -44.70 -22.90 -14.46
CA LEU A 363 -45.62 -21.75 -14.38
C LEU A 363 -44.84 -20.42 -14.34
N ARG A 364 -43.72 -20.38 -13.60
CA ARG A 364 -42.86 -19.19 -13.50
C ARG A 364 -42.02 -18.97 -14.76
N GLU A 365 -41.59 -20.03 -15.45
CA GLU A 365 -40.98 -19.92 -16.77
C GLU A 365 -41.98 -19.39 -17.80
N MET A 366 -43.24 -19.85 -17.80
CA MET A 366 -44.31 -19.33 -18.67
C MET A 366 -44.63 -17.85 -18.41
N GLN A 367 -44.60 -17.37 -17.16
CA GLN A 367 -44.76 -15.94 -16.86
C GLN A 367 -43.70 -15.06 -17.55
N LEU A 368 -42.49 -15.59 -17.77
CA LEU A 368 -41.45 -14.91 -18.55
C LEU A 368 -41.64 -15.09 -20.06
N GLU A 369 -42.34 -16.12 -20.52
CA GLU A 369 -42.68 -16.31 -21.94
C GLU A 369 -43.84 -15.41 -22.39
N ASP A 370 -44.85 -15.20 -21.54
CA ASP A 370 -45.97 -14.28 -21.82
C ASP A 370 -45.48 -12.82 -22.00
N THR A 371 -44.36 -12.44 -21.36
CA THR A 371 -43.72 -11.12 -21.56
C THR A 371 -42.92 -10.98 -22.87
N LYS A 372 -42.93 -12.00 -23.74
CA LYS A 372 -42.32 -11.94 -25.09
C LYS A 372 -43.31 -11.49 -26.20
N SER A 373 -44.57 -11.22 -25.86
CA SER A 373 -45.67 -10.91 -26.80
C SER A 373 -46.06 -9.43 -26.84
#